data_AF-C4G9Q8-F1
#
_entry.id   AF-C4G9Q8-F1
#
_cell.length_a   1.000
_cell.length_b   1.000
_cell.length_c   1.000
_cell.angle_alpha   90.00
_cell.angle_beta   90.00
_cell.angle_gamma   90.00
#
_symmetry.space_group_name_H-M   'P 1'
#
loop_
_entity.id
_entity.type
_entity.pdbx_description
1 polymer ?
#
loop_
_entity_poly.entity_id
_entity_poly.type
_entity_poly.pdbx_seq_one_letter_code
_entity_poly.pdbx_strand_id
1 'polypeptide(L)'
;MIGPSTESNHERIKREEPGGVHMVRVLDFNKKVADLAKEDPDFIEIMADLGFKEITSPTALKLMGKVMTVPKGAAVKGIPLERIVNRFEEAGFRVIGLPETFSREREKGKESASQKAADPGDKRRGDQVSEEAQTVSGPAADGKMPEERKEEERVSLLKDYISRVGQGEDLESVRRDFIRNFESVSVHEIAEAEQSLISDGMDPREVQKLCDLHSALFHGKTEAEVWAEEEAKSAEAGHEIPQGHPVDYFHRENAALEKKLKRARLDLGFGTDLKKIQEELADLKRVRVLYGKKEESIMPPLERYGISGPSNVMWGVDDEIKAELGRLSSSLASALENDRVQAMFDAVKEDIAAVYQRMEEMIYKEEKILLPMAMEHFTREEWLLVYEDLFEMGPVFIDSIPHWEEGDRLLEEKRAAARASIDSEGMIMFEQGKMSLAQLQAMFDLLPIDITFIDADDVNQFFSNQGKVFARPRSALGRKVYDCHPVRIRPVVEQLISEFKEGSRDSYERWIPNPLKPVKIQYLAVRDREGKFLGTLELVQDFSKIKKELRHFR
;
A
#
# COMPACT_ATOMS: atom_id res chain seq x y z
N MET A 1 -46.70 -21.73 -40.70
CA MET A 1 -45.81 -21.01 -39.78
C MET A 1 -44.39 -21.38 -40.17
N ILE A 2 -43.71 -20.42 -40.80
CA ILE A 2 -42.36 -20.56 -41.35
C ILE A 2 -41.41 -20.04 -40.26
N GLY A 3 -40.48 -20.87 -39.81
CA GLY A 3 -39.29 -20.43 -39.09
C GLY A 3 -38.07 -20.87 -39.91
N PRO A 4 -37.08 -20.01 -40.16
CA PRO A 4 -35.82 -20.46 -40.72
C PRO A 4 -34.81 -20.78 -39.62
N SER A 5 -34.03 -21.80 -39.94
CA SER A 5 -33.03 -22.45 -39.11
C SER A 5 -31.67 -21.74 -39.19
N THR A 6 -30.94 -21.91 -38.11
CA THR A 6 -29.48 -21.80 -37.89
C THR A 6 -28.57 -21.90 -39.12
N GLU A 7 -27.63 -20.96 -39.27
CA GLU A 7 -26.38 -21.17 -40.02
C GLU A 7 -25.16 -20.83 -39.15
N SER A 8 -24.22 -21.79 -39.14
CA SER A 8 -22.93 -21.78 -38.46
C SER A 8 -21.88 -21.00 -39.26
N ASN A 9 -21.08 -20.17 -38.60
CA ASN A 9 -20.01 -19.41 -39.24
C ASN A 9 -18.67 -20.16 -39.11
N HIS A 10 -18.43 -21.11 -40.02
CA HIS A 10 -17.10 -21.60 -40.36
C HIS A 10 -16.88 -21.39 -41.87
N GLU A 11 -15.66 -20.99 -42.22
CA GLU A 11 -15.11 -20.81 -43.57
C GLU A 11 -15.47 -19.54 -44.35
N ARG A 12 -14.55 -18.56 -44.32
CA ARG A 12 -14.12 -17.88 -45.54
C ARG A 12 -12.60 -17.69 -45.54
N ILE A 13 -11.93 -18.62 -46.22
CA ILE A 13 -10.52 -18.59 -46.59
C ILE A 13 -10.39 -17.99 -48.00
N LYS A 14 -9.43 -17.06 -48.14
CA LYS A 14 -8.68 -16.63 -49.35
C LYS A 14 -9.43 -15.95 -50.50
N ARG A 15 -9.18 -14.64 -50.63
CA ARG A 15 -8.91 -13.99 -51.93
C ARG A 15 -7.60 -13.23 -51.79
N GLU A 16 -6.57 -13.69 -52.50
CA GLU A 16 -5.29 -13.00 -52.67
C GLU A 16 -5.41 -12.07 -53.89
N GLU A 17 -5.15 -10.78 -53.70
CA GLU A 17 -4.79 -9.85 -54.78
C GLU A 17 -3.27 -9.60 -54.73
N PRO A 18 -2.54 -9.66 -55.85
CA PRO A 18 -1.08 -9.53 -55.86
C PRO A 18 -0.69 -8.06 -55.99
N GLY A 19 -0.03 -7.49 -54.97
CA GLY A 19 0.61 -6.16 -55.10
C GLY A 19 0.68 -5.27 -53.85
N GLY A 20 0.40 -5.76 -52.65
CA GLY A 20 0.49 -4.94 -51.42
C GLY A 20 1.86 -5.05 -50.75
N VAL A 21 2.56 -3.93 -50.58
CA VAL A 21 3.65 -3.82 -49.62
C VAL A 21 3.10 -4.20 -48.24
N HIS A 22 3.54 -5.30 -47.65
CA HIS A 22 3.19 -5.65 -46.27
C HIS A 22 3.79 -4.57 -45.34
N MET A 23 2.99 -3.56 -44.99
CA MET A 23 3.32 -2.65 -43.89
C MET A 23 3.32 -3.46 -42.60
N VAL A 24 4.51 -3.65 -42.02
CA VAL A 24 4.65 -4.23 -40.68
C VAL A 24 3.96 -3.28 -39.69
N ARG A 25 2.91 -3.75 -39.01
CA ARG A 25 2.23 -2.96 -37.98
C ARG A 25 3.13 -2.86 -36.76
N VAL A 26 3.51 -1.65 -36.36
CA VAL A 26 4.39 -1.42 -35.20
C VAL A 26 3.56 -0.96 -34.01
N LEU A 27 3.69 -1.63 -32.87
CA LEU A 27 3.07 -1.23 -31.60
C LEU A 27 4.15 -0.81 -30.61
N ASP A 28 4.01 0.39 -30.04
CA ASP A 28 4.91 0.91 -29.01
C ASP A 28 4.31 0.73 -27.62
N PHE A 29 4.86 -0.20 -26.85
CA PHE A 29 4.39 -0.57 -25.52
C PHE A 29 4.71 0.46 -24.44
N ASN A 30 5.46 1.53 -24.75
CA ASN A 30 5.58 2.70 -23.88
C ASN A 30 4.36 3.62 -23.97
N LYS A 31 3.54 3.52 -25.03
CA LYS A 31 2.30 4.28 -25.13
C LYS A 31 1.26 3.78 -24.12
N LYS A 32 0.33 4.68 -23.78
CA LYS A 32 -0.80 4.37 -22.92
C LYS A 32 -1.74 3.39 -23.61
N VAL A 33 -2.31 2.47 -22.84
CA VAL A 33 -3.22 1.42 -23.34
C VAL A 33 -4.44 2.02 -24.04
N ALA A 34 -4.95 3.18 -23.60
CA ALA A 34 -6.05 3.89 -24.25
C ALA A 34 -5.69 4.42 -25.64
N ASP A 35 -4.44 4.77 -25.88
CA ASP A 35 -3.99 5.27 -27.18
C ASP A 35 -3.75 4.10 -28.13
N LEU A 36 -3.13 3.02 -27.65
CA LEU A 36 -2.99 1.77 -28.43
C LEU A 36 -4.34 1.18 -28.82
N ALA A 37 -5.33 1.21 -27.91
CA ALA A 37 -6.69 0.75 -28.17
C ALA A 37 -7.46 1.61 -29.19
N LYS A 38 -7.09 2.90 -29.35
CA LYS A 38 -7.65 3.76 -30.40
C LYS A 38 -6.92 3.59 -31.73
N GLU A 39 -5.62 3.32 -31.69
CA GLU A 39 -4.75 3.21 -32.86
C GLU A 39 -4.99 1.91 -33.64
N ASP A 40 -5.24 0.78 -32.96
CA ASP A 40 -5.52 -0.50 -33.62
C ASP A 40 -6.65 -1.28 -32.91
N PRO A 41 -7.80 -1.52 -33.57
CA PRO A 41 -8.90 -2.30 -32.99
C PRO A 41 -8.52 -3.74 -32.61
N ASP A 42 -7.58 -4.38 -33.32
CA ASP A 42 -7.14 -5.75 -33.04
C ASP A 42 -6.41 -5.81 -31.68
N PHE A 43 -5.86 -4.69 -31.21
CA PHE A 43 -5.19 -4.61 -29.91
C PHE A 43 -6.13 -4.95 -28.76
N ILE A 44 -7.38 -4.47 -28.80
CA ILE A 44 -8.37 -4.72 -27.75
C ILE A 44 -8.72 -6.21 -27.69
N GLU A 45 -8.93 -6.84 -28.85
CA GLU A 45 -9.29 -8.27 -28.93
C GLU A 45 -8.14 -9.16 -28.45
N ILE A 46 -6.91 -8.89 -28.91
CA ILE A 46 -5.71 -9.64 -28.49
C ILE A 46 -5.47 -9.49 -26.99
N MET A 47 -5.62 -8.28 -26.43
CA MET A 47 -5.46 -8.05 -25.00
C MET A 47 -6.55 -8.75 -24.17
N ALA A 48 -7.80 -8.73 -24.64
CA ALA A 48 -8.89 -9.44 -23.97
C ALA A 48 -8.65 -10.95 -23.92
N ASP A 49 -8.17 -11.55 -25.02
CA ASP A 49 -7.80 -12.97 -25.11
C ASP A 49 -6.62 -13.34 -24.19
N LEU A 50 -5.69 -12.41 -23.99
CA LEU A 50 -4.56 -12.56 -23.06
C LEU A 50 -4.96 -12.45 -21.59
N GLY A 51 -6.22 -12.10 -21.29
CA GLY A 51 -6.76 -12.03 -19.93
C GLY A 51 -7.08 -10.62 -19.43
N PHE A 52 -6.90 -9.59 -20.26
CA PHE A 52 -7.22 -8.19 -19.92
C PHE A 52 -8.65 -7.83 -20.33
N LYS A 53 -9.64 -8.62 -19.89
CA LYS A 53 -11.04 -8.46 -20.34
C LYS A 53 -11.63 -7.08 -20.02
N GLU A 54 -11.12 -6.41 -18.99
CA GLU A 54 -11.55 -5.08 -18.57
C GLU A 54 -11.31 -4.03 -19.65
N ILE A 55 -10.32 -4.22 -20.54
CA ILE A 55 -10.02 -3.30 -21.64
C ILE A 55 -11.18 -3.20 -22.67
N THR A 56 -12.09 -4.17 -22.69
CA THR A 56 -13.27 -4.14 -23.55
C THR A 56 -14.34 -3.15 -23.07
N SER A 57 -14.22 -2.65 -21.83
CA SER A 57 -15.12 -1.65 -21.26
C SER A 57 -14.65 -0.22 -21.61
N PRO A 58 -15.50 0.61 -22.26
CA PRO A 58 -15.16 2.01 -22.55
C PRO A 58 -14.83 2.83 -21.29
N THR A 59 -15.43 2.49 -20.15
CA THR A 59 -15.16 3.13 -18.85
C THR A 59 -13.76 2.77 -18.34
N ALA A 60 -13.36 1.50 -18.43
CA ALA A 60 -12.03 1.06 -18.01
C ALA A 60 -10.91 1.63 -18.90
N LEU A 61 -11.14 1.74 -20.20
CA LEU A 61 -10.23 2.42 -21.13
C LEU A 61 -10.06 3.91 -20.81
N LYS A 62 -11.14 4.59 -20.39
CA LYS A 62 -11.09 6.01 -20.02
C LYS A 62 -10.35 6.26 -18.70
N LEU A 63 -10.45 5.34 -17.74
CA LEU A 63 -9.87 5.44 -16.41
C LEU A 63 -8.43 4.87 -16.36
N MET A 64 -8.29 3.56 -16.56
CA MET A 64 -6.99 2.88 -16.45
C MET A 64 -6.16 2.97 -17.72
N GLY A 65 -6.81 2.98 -18.90
CA GLY A 65 -6.12 3.00 -20.17
C GLY A 65 -5.25 4.23 -20.39
N LYS A 66 -5.58 5.38 -19.80
CA LYS A 66 -4.82 6.65 -19.93
C LYS A 66 -3.55 6.72 -19.09
N VAL A 67 -3.47 5.94 -18.01
CA VAL A 67 -2.34 5.97 -17.07
C VAL A 67 -1.43 4.75 -17.26
N MET A 68 -2.01 3.61 -17.64
CA MET A 68 -1.34 2.32 -17.75
C MET A 68 -0.66 2.11 -19.11
N THR A 69 0.52 1.48 -19.11
CA THR A 69 1.20 0.94 -20.31
C THR A 69 1.10 -0.59 -20.32
N VAL A 70 1.34 -1.24 -21.46
CA VAL A 70 1.22 -2.71 -21.58
C VAL A 70 2.16 -3.45 -20.60
N PRO A 71 3.44 -3.08 -20.44
CA PRO A 71 4.33 -3.73 -19.47
C PRO A 71 3.87 -3.58 -18.02
N LYS A 72 3.35 -2.40 -17.65
CA LYS A 72 2.81 -2.16 -16.31
C LYS A 72 1.54 -2.98 -16.07
N GLY A 73 0.63 -3.03 -17.05
CA GLY A 73 -0.58 -3.87 -16.96
C GLY A 73 -0.24 -5.35 -16.81
N ALA A 74 0.77 -5.84 -17.55
CA ALA A 74 1.29 -7.20 -17.45
C ALA A 74 1.76 -7.54 -16.02
N ALA A 75 2.53 -6.64 -15.40
CA ALA A 75 3.00 -6.80 -14.03
C ALA A 75 1.84 -6.84 -13.02
N VAL A 76 0.86 -5.93 -13.13
CA VAL A 76 -0.30 -5.86 -12.23
C VAL A 76 -1.16 -7.13 -12.30
N LYS A 77 -1.38 -7.68 -13.51
CA LYS A 77 -2.18 -8.90 -13.70
C LYS A 77 -1.38 -10.20 -13.49
N GLY A 78 -0.07 -10.10 -13.21
CA GLY A 78 0.81 -11.27 -13.13
C GLY A 78 0.92 -12.07 -14.43
N ILE A 79 0.69 -11.43 -15.59
CA ILE A 79 0.79 -12.07 -16.90
C ILE A 79 2.21 -11.86 -17.43
N PRO A 80 2.97 -12.93 -17.76
CA PRO A 80 4.33 -12.78 -18.27
C PRO A 80 4.38 -11.91 -19.53
N LEU A 81 5.22 -10.87 -19.54
CA LEU A 81 5.34 -9.94 -20.67
C LEU A 81 5.74 -10.66 -21.97
N GLU A 82 6.57 -11.70 -21.87
CA GLU A 82 6.96 -12.59 -22.98
C GLU A 82 5.74 -13.20 -23.68
N ARG A 83 4.72 -13.62 -22.93
CA ARG A 83 3.49 -14.18 -23.49
C ARG A 83 2.72 -13.14 -24.29
N ILE A 84 2.68 -11.91 -23.81
CA ILE A 84 1.98 -10.80 -24.46
C ILE A 84 2.72 -10.43 -25.76
N VAL A 85 4.04 -10.21 -25.68
CA VAL A 85 4.87 -9.87 -26.84
C VAL A 85 4.76 -10.93 -27.93
N ASN A 86 4.90 -12.22 -27.57
CA ASN A 86 4.82 -13.31 -28.55
C ASN A 86 3.44 -13.40 -29.20
N ARG A 87 2.35 -13.16 -28.46
CA ARG A 87 1.01 -13.16 -29.03
C ARG A 87 0.80 -12.02 -30.04
N PHE A 88 1.33 -10.83 -29.77
CA PHE A 88 1.28 -9.72 -30.72
C PHE A 88 2.16 -9.98 -31.95
N GLU A 89 3.35 -10.57 -31.78
CA GLU A 89 4.20 -10.95 -32.90
C GLU A 89 3.56 -12.04 -33.78
N GLU A 90 2.91 -13.05 -33.19
CA GLU A 90 2.10 -14.04 -33.90
C GLU A 90 0.93 -13.42 -34.68
N ALA A 91 0.35 -12.34 -34.16
CA ALA A 91 -0.69 -11.56 -34.82
C ALA A 91 -0.13 -10.56 -35.88
N GLY A 92 1.17 -10.65 -36.19
CA GLY A 92 1.83 -9.88 -37.25
C GLY A 92 2.29 -8.49 -36.84
N PHE A 93 2.37 -8.20 -35.54
CA PHE A 93 2.87 -6.92 -35.04
C PHE A 93 4.37 -6.97 -34.74
N ARG A 94 5.07 -5.86 -34.99
CA ARG A 94 6.40 -5.60 -34.43
C ARG A 94 6.23 -4.77 -33.16
N VAL A 95 6.60 -5.34 -32.02
CA VAL A 95 6.51 -4.65 -30.72
C VAL A 95 7.82 -3.89 -30.43
N ILE A 96 7.70 -2.62 -30.04
CA ILE A 96 8.79 -1.76 -29.55
C ILE A 96 8.40 -1.17 -28.17
N GLY A 97 9.31 -0.46 -27.50
CA GLY A 97 9.02 0.14 -26.18
C GLY A 97 8.97 -0.88 -25.04
N LEU A 98 9.83 -1.89 -25.09
CA LEU A 98 9.95 -2.91 -24.05
C LEU A 98 11.01 -2.49 -23.00
N PRO A 99 10.87 -2.91 -21.73
CA PRO A 99 11.90 -2.66 -20.72
C PRO A 99 13.29 -3.14 -21.17
N GLU A 100 14.35 -2.40 -20.82
CA GLU A 100 15.73 -2.77 -21.22
C GLU A 100 16.15 -4.15 -20.70
N THR A 101 15.75 -4.49 -19.49
CA THR A 101 16.01 -5.81 -18.87
C THR A 101 15.44 -6.94 -19.71
N PHE A 102 14.18 -6.80 -20.12
CA PHE A 102 13.48 -7.74 -20.98
C PHE A 102 14.12 -7.85 -22.37
N SER A 103 14.50 -6.72 -22.97
CA SER A 103 15.15 -6.68 -24.29
C SER A 103 16.49 -7.42 -24.28
N ARG A 104 17.32 -7.23 -23.23
CA ARG A 104 18.61 -7.91 -23.07
C ARG A 104 18.48 -9.42 -22.83
N GLU A 105 17.47 -9.86 -22.09
CA GLU A 105 17.20 -11.29 -21.87
C GLU A 105 16.79 -12.00 -23.16
N ARG A 106 15.99 -11.33 -23.99
CA ARG A 106 15.54 -11.83 -25.29
C ARG A 106 16.68 -11.95 -26.30
N GLU A 107 17.63 -11.02 -26.28
CA GLU A 107 18.85 -11.08 -27.10
C GLU A 107 19.79 -12.21 -26.67
N LYS A 108 20.02 -12.38 -25.35
CA LYS A 108 20.79 -13.52 -24.81
C LYS A 108 20.15 -14.88 -25.13
N GLY A 109 18.82 -14.96 -25.13
CA GLY A 109 18.08 -16.16 -25.54
C GLY A 109 18.24 -16.50 -27.03
N LYS A 110 18.30 -15.48 -27.90
CA LYS A 110 18.53 -15.64 -29.34
C LYS A 110 19.98 -15.99 -29.68
N GLU A 111 20.95 -15.47 -28.93
CA GLU A 111 22.37 -15.84 -29.06
C GLU A 111 22.63 -17.29 -28.62
N SER A 112 22.01 -17.75 -27.53
CA SER A 112 22.07 -19.15 -27.04
C SER A 112 21.44 -20.15 -28.02
N ALA A 113 20.39 -19.74 -28.75
CA ALA A 113 19.77 -20.56 -29.80
C ALA A 113 20.56 -20.59 -31.11
N SER A 114 21.23 -19.49 -31.49
CA SER A 114 22.06 -19.42 -32.71
C SER A 114 23.44 -20.08 -32.53
N GLN A 115 23.95 -20.24 -31.30
CA GLN A 115 25.24 -20.89 -31.02
C GLN A 115 25.19 -22.43 -31.02
N LYS A 116 24.02 -23.06 -31.23
CA LYS A 116 23.91 -24.52 -31.47
C LYS A 116 24.00 -24.94 -32.93
N ALA A 117 24.23 -24.00 -33.86
CA ALA A 117 24.34 -24.29 -35.28
C ALA A 117 25.43 -23.45 -35.98
N ALA A 118 26.70 -23.63 -35.64
CA ALA A 118 27.84 -23.39 -36.54
C ALA A 118 29.16 -23.93 -35.95
N ASP A 119 29.85 -24.74 -36.76
CA ASP A 119 31.22 -25.26 -36.57
C ASP A 119 32.26 -24.13 -36.81
N PRO A 120 33.48 -24.16 -36.21
CA PRO A 120 34.32 -22.98 -36.07
C PRO A 120 35.26 -22.77 -37.25
N GLY A 121 35.31 -21.55 -37.77
CA GLY A 121 36.20 -21.17 -38.87
C GLY A 121 36.54 -19.68 -38.91
N ASP A 122 37.75 -19.39 -38.47
CA ASP A 122 38.63 -18.29 -38.91
C ASP A 122 38.60 -16.91 -38.23
N LYS A 123 39.83 -16.42 -38.09
CA LYS A 123 40.33 -15.27 -37.33
C LYS A 123 40.29 -14.00 -38.17
N ARG A 124 40.17 -12.84 -37.49
CA ARG A 124 41.10 -11.68 -37.49
C ARG A 124 40.39 -10.31 -37.52
N ARG A 125 40.95 -9.41 -36.68
CA ARG A 125 41.02 -7.92 -36.77
C ARG A 125 39.66 -7.20 -36.72
N GLY A 126 39.49 -6.07 -36.05
CA GLY A 126 40.41 -5.06 -35.52
C GLY A 126 39.71 -3.71 -35.65
N ASP A 127 40.02 -2.82 -34.71
CA ASP A 127 39.83 -1.36 -34.72
C ASP A 127 38.55 -0.72 -34.13
N GLN A 128 38.87 0.08 -33.11
CA GLN A 128 38.22 1.25 -32.54
C GLN A 128 37.78 2.25 -33.62
N VAL A 129 36.68 2.98 -33.38
CA VAL A 129 36.61 4.46 -33.46
C VAL A 129 35.47 4.96 -32.56
N SER A 130 35.77 6.03 -31.84
CA SER A 130 34.94 6.83 -30.93
C SER A 130 34.28 8.04 -31.61
N GLU A 131 33.39 8.68 -30.86
CA GLU A 131 33.03 10.11 -30.87
C GLU A 131 31.91 10.67 -31.79
N GLU A 132 30.89 11.17 -31.08
CA GLU A 132 30.30 12.53 -31.14
C GLU A 132 29.54 13.02 -32.38
N ALA A 133 28.31 13.46 -32.12
CA ALA A 133 27.80 14.72 -32.67
C ALA A 133 26.68 15.31 -31.79
N GLN A 134 27.00 16.43 -31.14
CA GLN A 134 26.05 17.44 -30.66
C GLN A 134 25.42 18.17 -31.86
N THR A 135 24.13 18.52 -31.78
CA THR A 135 23.57 19.71 -32.48
C THR A 135 22.44 20.30 -31.64
N VAL A 136 22.70 21.41 -30.95
CA VAL A 136 22.35 22.82 -31.28
C VAL A 136 20.85 23.15 -31.20
N SER A 137 20.54 24.03 -30.24
CA SER A 137 19.28 24.75 -30.04
C SER A 137 19.20 26.03 -30.90
N GLY A 138 17.97 26.42 -31.25
CA GLY A 138 17.65 27.74 -31.82
C GLY A 138 16.14 27.89 -32.13
N PRO A 139 15.54 29.10 -32.09
CA PRO A 139 14.33 29.37 -31.31
C PRO A 139 13.08 29.85 -32.10
N ALA A 140 12.01 30.19 -31.35
CA ALA A 140 10.74 30.85 -31.71
C ALA A 140 9.57 29.87 -32.03
N ALA A 141 8.30 30.06 -31.65
CA ALA A 141 7.54 31.16 -31.05
C ALA A 141 6.21 30.60 -30.46
N ASP A 142 5.51 31.46 -29.72
CA ASP A 142 4.21 31.31 -29.06
C ASP A 142 3.19 30.32 -29.66
N GLY A 143 2.72 29.42 -28.79
CA GLY A 143 1.53 28.60 -28.98
C GLY A 143 1.40 27.65 -27.81
N LYS A 144 0.36 27.83 -26.97
CA LYS A 144 0.02 27.06 -25.75
C LYS A 144 0.78 25.71 -25.63
N MET A 145 1.67 25.63 -24.65
CA MET A 145 2.40 24.39 -24.32
C MET A 145 1.44 23.28 -23.84
N PRO A 146 1.71 21.99 -24.15
CA PRO A 146 0.92 20.86 -23.67
C PRO A 146 0.99 20.74 -22.14
N GLU A 147 -0.10 20.33 -21.48
CA GLU A 147 -0.15 20.14 -20.02
C GLU A 147 0.95 19.23 -19.48
N GLU A 148 1.32 18.19 -20.23
CA GLU A 148 2.39 17.24 -19.87
C GLU A 148 3.74 17.93 -19.59
N ARG A 149 4.06 19.02 -20.29
CA ARG A 149 5.32 19.77 -20.04
C ARG A 149 5.30 20.55 -18.74
N LYS A 150 4.13 20.94 -18.22
CA LYS A 150 4.04 21.64 -16.93
C LYS A 150 4.26 20.69 -15.76
N GLU A 151 3.86 19.44 -15.90
CA GLU A 151 3.99 18.42 -14.86
C GLU A 151 5.44 17.97 -14.69
N GLU A 152 6.15 17.72 -15.80
CA GLU A 152 7.59 17.41 -15.78
C GLU A 152 8.45 18.55 -15.19
N GLU A 153 8.15 19.81 -15.56
CA GLU A 153 8.83 20.98 -15.00
C GLU A 153 8.57 21.15 -13.50
N ARG A 154 7.35 20.84 -13.03
CA ARG A 154 6.98 20.90 -11.60
C ARG A 154 7.67 19.82 -10.79
N VAL A 155 7.70 18.58 -11.26
CA VAL A 155 8.43 17.48 -10.60
C VAL A 155 9.93 17.81 -10.52
N SER A 156 10.50 18.43 -11.56
CA SER A 156 11.89 18.89 -11.53
C SER A 156 12.14 19.99 -10.49
N LEU A 157 11.22 20.94 -10.33
CA LEU A 157 11.32 21.98 -9.30
C LEU A 157 11.21 21.40 -7.88
N LEU A 158 10.32 20.45 -7.67
CA LEU A 158 10.20 19.72 -6.41
C LEU A 158 11.49 18.99 -6.04
N LYS A 159 12.12 18.31 -7.00
CA LYS A 159 13.45 17.69 -6.83
C LYS A 159 14.54 18.69 -6.44
N ASP A 160 14.53 19.87 -7.05
CA ASP A 160 15.48 20.94 -6.71
C ASP A 160 15.34 21.39 -5.26
N TYR A 161 14.10 21.67 -4.81
CA TYR A 161 13.85 22.06 -3.43
C TYR A 161 14.24 20.99 -2.41
N ILE A 162 14.03 19.71 -2.73
CA ILE A 162 14.48 18.60 -1.89
C ILE A 162 15.97 18.60 -1.73
N SER A 163 16.68 18.74 -2.86
CA SER A 163 18.13 18.77 -2.85
C SER A 163 18.64 19.93 -2.00
N ARG A 164 18.02 21.11 -2.13
CA ARG A 164 18.36 22.31 -1.36
C ARG A 164 18.14 22.15 0.15
N VAL A 165 17.00 21.58 0.57
CA VAL A 165 16.73 21.26 1.99
C VAL A 165 17.68 20.20 2.50
N GLY A 166 17.94 19.13 1.72
CA GLY A 166 18.87 18.07 2.07
C GLY A 166 20.32 18.53 2.22
N GLN A 167 20.71 19.59 1.49
CA GLN A 167 22.02 20.22 1.57
C GLN A 167 22.15 21.24 2.73
N GLY A 168 21.09 21.43 3.52
CA GLY A 168 21.10 22.30 4.70
C GLY A 168 20.85 23.77 4.40
N GLU A 169 20.21 24.09 3.26
CA GLU A 169 19.73 25.45 3.01
C GLU A 169 18.67 25.86 4.05
N ASP A 170 18.65 27.15 4.40
CA ASP A 170 17.67 27.73 5.31
C ASP A 170 16.24 27.43 4.85
N LEU A 171 15.45 26.84 5.75
CA LEU A 171 14.10 26.36 5.45
C LEU A 171 13.20 27.50 4.95
N GLU A 172 13.35 28.70 5.50
CA GLU A 172 12.57 29.89 5.14
C GLU A 172 12.96 30.49 3.77
N SER A 173 14.18 30.22 3.29
CA SER A 173 14.62 30.55 1.93
C SER A 173 13.95 29.64 0.91
N VAL A 174 14.08 28.32 1.10
CA VAL A 174 13.51 27.31 0.19
C VAL A 174 11.98 27.43 0.16
N ARG A 175 11.36 27.65 1.33
CA ARG A 175 9.93 27.92 1.47
C ARG A 175 9.47 29.09 0.58
N ARG A 176 10.23 30.19 0.54
CA ARG A 176 9.84 31.39 -0.22
C ARG A 176 9.83 31.14 -1.73
N ASP A 177 10.84 30.43 -2.20
CA ASP A 177 10.95 30.04 -3.61
C ASP A 177 9.88 29.02 -3.99
N PHE A 178 9.57 28.09 -3.07
CA PHE A 178 8.48 27.14 -3.22
C PHE A 178 7.14 27.87 -3.37
N ILE A 179 6.76 28.76 -2.45
CA ILE A 179 5.49 29.53 -2.52
C ILE A 179 5.38 30.28 -3.84
N ARG A 180 6.47 30.92 -4.29
CA ARG A 180 6.48 31.70 -5.52
C ARG A 180 6.18 30.88 -6.77
N ASN A 181 6.56 29.60 -6.77
CA ASN A 181 6.42 28.71 -7.91
C ASN A 181 5.21 27.76 -7.79
N PHE A 182 4.62 27.64 -6.60
CA PHE A 182 3.57 26.68 -6.25
C PHE A 182 2.31 27.31 -5.59
N GLU A 183 2.08 28.62 -5.73
CA GLU A 183 1.01 29.40 -5.07
C GLU A 183 -0.44 28.88 -5.29
N SER A 184 -0.63 27.95 -6.25
CA SER A 184 -1.90 27.34 -6.62
C SER A 184 -1.89 25.80 -6.61
N VAL A 185 -0.91 25.18 -5.96
CA VAL A 185 -0.73 23.72 -6.05
C VAL A 185 -1.60 23.01 -5.02
N SER A 186 -2.41 22.08 -5.51
CA SER A 186 -3.32 21.29 -4.69
C SER A 186 -2.55 20.27 -3.84
N VAL A 187 -3.13 19.87 -2.71
CA VAL A 187 -2.54 18.82 -1.86
C VAL A 187 -2.37 17.50 -2.62
N HIS A 188 -3.23 17.24 -3.62
CA HIS A 188 -3.10 16.10 -4.52
C HIS A 188 -1.84 16.17 -5.40
N GLU A 189 -1.50 17.33 -5.97
CA GLU A 189 -0.28 17.51 -6.77
C GLU A 189 1.00 17.32 -5.92
N ILE A 190 0.94 17.65 -4.63
CA ILE A 190 2.03 17.39 -3.68
C ILE A 190 2.16 15.89 -3.41
N ALA A 191 1.05 15.19 -3.16
CA ALA A 191 1.03 13.74 -2.96
C ALA A 191 1.55 12.97 -4.19
N GLU A 192 1.21 13.43 -5.40
CA GLU A 192 1.73 12.87 -6.66
C GLU A 192 3.23 13.13 -6.82
N ALA A 193 3.70 14.32 -6.44
CA ALA A 193 5.12 14.62 -6.43
C ALA A 193 5.89 13.70 -5.46
N GLU A 194 5.41 13.52 -4.23
CA GLU A 194 5.98 12.59 -3.25
C GLU A 194 6.05 11.16 -3.81
N GLN A 195 4.99 10.71 -4.46
CA GLN A 195 4.95 9.41 -5.14
C GLN A 195 6.02 9.31 -6.24
N SER A 196 6.16 10.33 -7.08
CA SER A 196 7.16 10.35 -8.15
C SER A 196 8.58 10.29 -7.58
N LEU A 197 8.85 11.02 -6.50
CA LEU A 197 10.17 11.07 -5.87
C LEU A 197 10.57 9.73 -5.28
N ILE A 198 9.64 9.06 -4.60
CA ILE A 198 9.86 7.72 -4.04
C ILE A 198 10.03 6.70 -5.18
N SER A 199 9.23 6.82 -6.24
CA SER A 199 9.34 5.95 -7.42
C SER A 199 10.69 6.10 -8.13
N ASP A 200 11.29 7.29 -8.08
CA ASP A 200 12.63 7.58 -8.62
C ASP A 200 13.78 7.14 -7.68
N GLY A 201 13.45 6.47 -6.56
CA GLY A 201 14.42 5.83 -5.66
C GLY A 201 14.84 6.67 -4.46
N MET A 202 14.18 7.80 -4.20
CA MET A 202 14.46 8.62 -3.02
C MET A 202 13.99 7.94 -1.73
N ASP A 203 14.77 8.04 -0.64
CA ASP A 203 14.39 7.46 0.65
C ASP A 203 13.13 8.16 1.19
N PRO A 204 12.08 7.43 1.62
CA PRO A 204 10.86 8.02 2.14
C PRO A 204 11.09 9.00 3.30
N ARG A 205 12.18 8.87 4.08
CA ARG A 205 12.53 9.80 5.17
C ARG A 205 13.01 11.15 4.68
N GLU A 206 13.60 11.22 3.49
CA GLU A 206 13.98 12.50 2.88
C GLU A 206 12.76 13.21 2.29
N VAL A 207 11.84 12.44 1.73
CA VAL A 207 10.54 12.94 1.27
C VAL A 207 9.69 13.43 2.43
N GLN A 208 9.68 12.73 3.58
CA GLN A 208 8.96 13.16 4.78
C GLN A 208 9.38 14.56 5.28
N LYS A 209 10.66 14.94 5.11
CA LYS A 209 11.15 16.29 5.49
C LYS A 209 10.55 17.41 4.63
N LEU A 210 10.09 17.12 3.41
CA LEU A 210 9.32 18.08 2.61
C LEU A 210 7.93 18.30 3.18
N CYS A 211 7.33 17.28 3.77
CA CYS A 211 6.00 17.38 4.34
C CYS A 211 5.99 18.33 5.53
N ASP A 212 7.07 18.34 6.33
CA ASP A 212 7.29 19.33 7.40
C ASP A 212 7.42 20.75 6.84
N LEU A 213 8.07 20.91 5.67
CA LEU A 213 8.15 22.20 4.96
C LEU A 213 6.77 22.63 4.44
N HIS A 214 5.93 21.70 3.99
CA HIS A 214 4.60 22.00 3.47
C HIS A 214 3.60 22.38 4.57
N SER A 215 3.66 21.76 5.75
CA SER A 215 2.91 22.26 6.93
C SER A 215 3.27 23.72 7.24
N ALA A 216 4.55 24.12 7.08
CA ALA A 216 4.98 25.50 7.25
C ALA A 216 4.57 26.45 6.10
N LEU A 217 4.34 25.94 4.88
CA LEU A 217 3.91 26.74 3.71
C LEU A 217 2.54 27.40 3.90
N PHE A 218 1.67 26.84 4.75
CA PHE A 218 0.32 27.35 4.98
C PHE A 218 0.23 28.45 6.05
N HIS A 219 1.33 28.87 6.67
CA HIS A 219 1.33 29.96 7.67
C HIS A 219 1.17 31.39 7.11
N GLY A 220 0.81 31.57 5.82
CA GLY A 220 0.76 32.88 5.15
C GLY A 220 -0.59 33.33 4.59
N LYS A 221 -1.48 32.40 4.25
CA LYS A 221 -2.93 32.63 4.12
C LYS A 221 -3.55 32.14 5.41
N THR A 222 -4.71 32.65 5.85
CA THR A 222 -5.30 31.98 7.01
C THR A 222 -5.58 30.55 6.58
N GLU A 223 -5.05 29.63 7.35
CA GLU A 223 -5.28 28.20 7.30
C GLU A 223 -6.74 27.91 6.84
N ALA A 224 -7.73 28.60 7.42
CA ALA A 224 -9.16 28.59 7.04
C ALA A 224 -9.53 28.90 5.57
N GLU A 225 -8.77 29.74 4.86
CA GLU A 225 -9.06 30.14 3.48
C GLU A 225 -8.58 29.10 2.46
N VAL A 226 -7.41 28.50 2.69
CA VAL A 226 -6.94 27.36 1.89
C VAL A 226 -7.87 26.16 2.13
N TRP A 227 -8.32 25.99 3.37
CA TRP A 227 -9.25 24.93 3.75
C TRP A 227 -10.65 25.10 3.15
N ALA A 228 -11.17 26.33 3.02
CA ALA A 228 -12.49 26.59 2.41
C ALA A 228 -12.49 26.33 0.89
N GLU A 229 -11.39 26.61 0.19
CA GLU A 229 -11.26 26.34 -1.24
C GLU A 229 -11.13 24.84 -1.57
N GLU A 230 -10.47 24.04 -0.70
CA GLU A 230 -10.41 22.58 -0.85
C GLU A 230 -11.72 21.89 -0.43
N GLU A 231 -12.41 22.39 0.60
CA GLU A 231 -13.73 21.89 1.01
C GLU A 231 -14.78 22.09 -0.09
N ALA A 232 -14.71 23.20 -0.83
CA ALA A 232 -15.55 23.45 -2.00
C ALA A 232 -15.29 22.47 -3.15
N LYS A 233 -14.03 22.06 -3.37
CA LYS A 233 -13.64 21.10 -4.42
C LYS A 233 -13.97 19.64 -4.05
N SER A 234 -13.86 19.27 -2.76
CA SER A 234 -14.24 17.95 -2.26
C SER A 234 -15.76 17.75 -2.26
N ALA A 235 -16.54 18.81 -1.97
CA ALA A 235 -18.00 18.79 -2.07
C ALA A 235 -18.51 18.59 -3.51
N GLU A 236 -17.72 18.97 -4.53
CA GLU A 236 -18.06 18.76 -5.96
C GLU A 236 -17.88 17.31 -6.43
N ALA A 237 -17.17 16.43 -5.68
CA ALA A 237 -16.93 15.03 -6.06
C ALA A 237 -18.08 14.05 -5.76
N GLY A 238 -19.15 14.51 -5.10
CA GLY A 238 -20.51 13.98 -5.23
C GLY A 238 -20.78 12.49 -4.89
N HIS A 239 -19.93 11.81 -4.11
CA HIS A 239 -20.28 10.49 -3.60
C HIS A 239 -20.92 10.61 -2.22
N GLU A 240 -22.23 10.34 -2.13
CA GLU A 240 -22.88 10.14 -0.82
C GLU A 240 -22.27 8.91 -0.16
N ILE A 241 -21.48 9.12 0.91
CA ILE A 241 -20.90 8.04 1.70
C ILE A 241 -22.06 7.36 2.45
N PRO A 242 -22.33 6.05 2.22
CA PRO A 242 -23.40 5.36 2.90
C PRO A 242 -23.19 5.36 4.41
N GLN A 243 -24.28 5.42 5.17
CA GLN A 243 -24.21 5.27 6.61
C GLN A 243 -23.53 3.94 6.98
N GLY A 244 -22.58 4.02 7.91
CA GLY A 244 -21.82 2.89 8.42
C GLY A 244 -20.70 2.40 7.52
N HIS A 245 -20.56 2.93 6.30
CA HIS A 245 -19.42 2.65 5.42
C HIS A 245 -18.10 2.90 6.16
N PRO A 246 -17.01 2.15 5.88
CA PRO A 246 -15.72 2.36 6.56
C PRO A 246 -15.24 3.82 6.59
N VAL A 247 -15.48 4.57 5.52
CA VAL A 247 -15.17 6.01 5.48
C VAL A 247 -16.01 6.83 6.47
N ASP A 248 -17.31 6.55 6.62
CA ASP A 248 -18.16 7.16 7.66
C ASP A 248 -17.65 6.81 9.08
N TYR A 249 -17.15 5.57 9.28
CA TYR A 249 -16.49 5.22 10.54
C TYR A 249 -15.26 6.09 10.82
N PHE A 250 -14.34 6.25 9.85
CA PHE A 250 -13.15 7.08 10.04
C PHE A 250 -13.52 8.56 10.29
N HIS A 251 -14.50 9.11 9.56
CA HIS A 251 -15.00 10.46 9.81
C HIS A 251 -15.49 10.65 11.25
N ARG A 252 -16.21 9.67 11.79
CA ARG A 252 -16.73 9.73 13.17
C ARG A 252 -15.62 9.63 14.22
N GLU A 253 -14.65 8.74 14.01
CA GLU A 253 -13.47 8.62 14.88
C GLU A 253 -12.63 9.90 14.87
N ASN A 254 -12.41 10.48 13.69
CA ASN A 254 -11.68 11.73 13.52
C ASN A 254 -12.39 12.92 14.15
N ALA A 255 -13.70 13.05 13.96
CA ALA A 255 -14.50 14.08 14.63
C ALA A 255 -14.47 13.93 16.16
N ALA A 256 -14.51 12.69 16.66
CA ALA A 256 -14.42 12.42 18.10
C ALA A 256 -13.03 12.76 18.66
N LEU A 257 -11.96 12.40 17.93
CA LEU A 257 -10.59 12.75 18.28
C LEU A 257 -10.37 14.26 18.26
N GLU A 258 -10.84 14.95 17.22
CA GLU A 258 -10.73 16.40 17.09
C GLU A 258 -11.40 17.12 18.28
N LYS A 259 -12.62 16.70 18.66
CA LYS A 259 -13.30 17.23 19.85
C LYS A 259 -12.50 17.01 21.13
N LYS A 260 -11.85 15.86 21.25
CA LYS A 260 -10.99 15.51 22.40
C LYS A 260 -9.73 16.36 22.44
N LEU A 261 -9.06 16.58 21.30
CA LEU A 261 -7.89 17.44 21.17
C LEU A 261 -8.22 18.91 21.51
N LYS A 262 -9.34 19.43 20.99
CA LYS A 262 -9.85 20.77 21.34
C LYS A 262 -10.05 20.92 22.85
N ARG A 263 -10.61 19.90 23.51
CA ARG A 263 -10.77 19.91 24.97
C ARG A 263 -9.43 19.87 25.70
N ALA A 264 -8.53 18.97 25.30
CA ALA A 264 -7.21 18.82 25.92
C ALA A 264 -6.36 20.09 25.76
N ARG A 265 -6.47 20.80 24.63
CA ARG A 265 -5.78 22.07 24.40
C ARG A 265 -6.29 23.19 25.31
N LEU A 266 -7.61 23.29 25.51
CA LEU A 266 -8.18 24.22 26.50
C LEU A 266 -7.64 23.89 27.90
N ASP A 267 -7.66 22.61 28.28
CA ASP A 267 -7.18 22.17 29.58
C ASP A 267 -5.67 22.46 29.76
N LEU A 268 -4.86 22.32 28.72
CA LEU A 268 -3.45 22.73 28.72
C LEU A 268 -3.27 24.25 28.90
N GLY A 269 -4.03 25.07 28.17
CA GLY A 269 -3.92 26.53 28.16
C GLY A 269 -4.40 27.21 29.45
N PHE A 270 -5.39 26.64 30.14
CA PHE A 270 -5.86 27.15 31.44
C PHE A 270 -4.97 26.73 32.63
N GLY A 271 -3.88 25.98 32.40
CA GLY A 271 -3.00 25.48 33.46
C GLY A 271 -3.70 24.47 34.37
N THR A 272 -4.53 23.61 33.77
CA THR A 272 -5.38 22.66 34.51
C THR A 272 -4.53 21.60 35.24
N ASP A 273 -5.15 20.94 36.22
CA ASP A 273 -4.60 19.84 37.01
C ASP A 273 -3.76 18.86 36.16
N LEU A 274 -2.49 18.73 36.53
CA LEU A 274 -1.51 17.87 35.86
C LEU A 274 -1.91 16.40 35.84
N LYS A 275 -2.66 15.95 36.83
CA LYS A 275 -3.23 14.61 36.83
C LYS A 275 -4.20 14.43 35.67
N LYS A 276 -5.03 15.43 35.41
CA LYS A 276 -5.99 15.42 34.30
C LYS A 276 -5.28 15.42 32.94
N ILE A 277 -4.23 16.22 32.77
CA ILE A 277 -3.41 16.23 31.55
C ILE A 277 -2.74 14.86 31.33
N GLN A 278 -2.25 14.24 32.40
CA GLN A 278 -1.67 12.90 32.33
C GLN A 278 -2.72 11.84 31.95
N GLU A 279 -3.92 11.91 32.52
CA GLU A 279 -5.05 11.03 32.17
C GLU A 279 -5.49 11.22 30.70
N GLU A 280 -5.51 12.46 30.21
CA GLU A 280 -5.80 12.79 28.81
C GLU A 280 -4.76 12.21 27.86
N LEU A 281 -3.47 12.40 28.13
CA LEU A 281 -2.39 11.81 27.33
C LEU A 281 -2.43 10.28 27.38
N ALA A 282 -2.74 9.70 28.55
CA ALA A 282 -2.88 8.26 28.68
C ALA A 282 -4.02 7.70 27.83
N ASP A 283 -5.15 8.41 27.75
CA ASP A 283 -6.26 8.03 26.88
C ASP A 283 -5.95 8.30 25.38
N LEU A 284 -5.28 9.41 25.05
CA LEU A 284 -4.88 9.72 23.66
C LEU A 284 -3.92 8.67 23.08
N LYS A 285 -3.16 7.93 23.89
CA LYS A 285 -2.35 6.79 23.41
C LYS A 285 -3.18 5.71 22.71
N ARG A 286 -4.49 5.67 22.91
CA ARG A 286 -5.41 4.78 22.18
C ARG A 286 -5.47 5.10 20.68
N VAL A 287 -5.01 6.29 20.26
CA VAL A 287 -4.85 6.64 18.83
C VAL A 287 -3.98 5.63 18.07
N ARG A 288 -3.08 4.91 18.75
CA ARG A 288 -2.34 3.78 18.17
C ARG A 288 -3.26 2.77 17.47
N VAL A 289 -4.44 2.50 18.03
CA VAL A 289 -5.41 1.57 17.44
C VAL A 289 -6.13 2.19 16.25
N LEU A 290 -6.40 3.50 16.28
CA LEU A 290 -7.00 4.21 15.15
C LEU A 290 -6.04 4.26 13.97
N TYR A 291 -4.79 4.66 14.21
CA TYR A 291 -3.75 4.70 13.19
C TYR A 291 -3.42 3.30 12.65
N GLY A 292 -3.41 2.27 13.52
CA GLY A 292 -3.26 0.88 13.08
C GLY A 292 -4.30 0.45 12.05
N LYS A 293 -5.55 0.94 12.12
CA LYS A 293 -6.58 0.59 11.12
C LYS A 293 -6.25 1.09 9.73
N LYS A 294 -5.82 2.36 9.60
CA LYS A 294 -5.42 2.88 8.29
C LYS A 294 -4.12 2.22 7.81
N GLU A 295 -3.18 1.97 8.70
CA GLU A 295 -1.88 1.33 8.41
C GLU A 295 -2.06 -0.11 7.90
N GLU A 296 -3.00 -0.88 8.46
CA GLU A 296 -3.17 -2.30 8.14
C GLU A 296 -4.24 -2.56 7.05
N SER A 297 -5.27 -1.73 7.00
CA SER A 297 -6.45 -1.95 6.13
C SER A 297 -6.57 -0.97 4.96
N ILE A 298 -6.01 0.25 5.03
CA ILE A 298 -6.15 1.28 3.97
C ILE A 298 -4.84 1.44 3.17
N MET A 299 -3.71 1.66 3.85
CA MET A 299 -2.45 1.93 3.17
C MET A 299 -1.98 0.79 2.25
N PRO A 300 -2.07 -0.50 2.62
CA PRO A 300 -1.53 -1.55 1.76
C PRO A 300 -2.33 -1.76 0.46
N PRO A 301 -3.67 -1.68 0.43
CA PRO A 301 -4.39 -1.60 -0.84
C PRO A 301 -3.97 -0.42 -1.72
N LEU A 302 -3.76 0.77 -1.16
CA LEU A 302 -3.25 1.93 -1.91
C LEU A 302 -1.87 1.65 -2.53
N GLU A 303 -0.96 0.99 -1.80
CA GLU A 303 0.34 0.58 -2.34
C GLU A 303 0.20 -0.32 -3.58
N ARG A 304 -0.81 -1.21 -3.63
CA ARG A 304 -1.06 -2.05 -4.82
C ARG A 304 -1.51 -1.27 -6.04
N TYR A 305 -2.15 -0.12 -5.83
CA TYR A 305 -2.48 0.84 -6.90
C TYR A 305 -1.29 1.73 -7.30
N GLY A 306 -0.11 1.51 -6.70
CA GLY A 306 1.08 2.33 -6.92
C GLY A 306 1.07 3.64 -6.14
N ILE A 307 0.24 3.74 -5.10
CA ILE A 307 0.08 4.93 -4.24
C ILE A 307 0.69 4.60 -2.88
N SER A 308 2.02 4.67 -2.82
CA SER A 308 2.81 4.36 -1.63
C SER A 308 3.35 5.60 -0.90
N GLY A 309 3.51 6.72 -1.61
CA GLY A 309 4.21 7.91 -1.11
C GLY A 309 3.50 8.56 0.07
N PRO A 310 2.24 9.01 -0.10
CA PRO A 310 1.45 9.59 0.98
C PRO A 310 1.32 8.65 2.18
N SER A 311 1.12 7.35 1.92
CA SER A 311 1.00 6.33 2.97
C SER A 311 2.28 6.16 3.78
N ASN A 312 3.45 6.10 3.14
CA ASN A 312 4.74 5.97 3.82
C ASN A 312 5.06 7.19 4.68
N VAL A 313 4.79 8.40 4.18
CA VAL A 313 4.96 9.65 4.92
C VAL A 313 4.05 9.68 6.15
N MET A 314 2.75 9.38 5.96
CA MET A 314 1.78 9.36 7.05
C MET A 314 2.18 8.36 8.14
N TRP A 315 2.67 7.17 7.76
CA TRP A 315 3.15 6.17 8.71
C TRP A 315 4.30 6.71 9.56
N GLY A 316 5.28 7.39 8.95
CA GLY A 316 6.39 8.01 9.68
C GLY A 316 5.90 8.98 10.76
N VAL A 317 4.93 9.83 10.41
CA VAL A 317 4.31 10.79 11.35
C VAL A 317 3.51 10.06 12.43
N ASP A 318 2.78 8.99 12.08
CA ASP A 318 2.04 8.17 13.06
C ASP A 318 2.98 7.58 14.12
N ASP A 319 4.13 7.06 13.70
CA ASP A 319 5.15 6.50 14.59
C ASP A 319 5.74 7.57 15.52
N GLU A 320 5.99 8.77 15.03
CA GLU A 320 6.45 9.90 15.84
C GLU A 320 5.41 10.33 16.88
N ILE A 321 4.14 10.46 16.48
CA ILE A 321 3.04 10.78 17.39
C ILE A 321 2.92 9.71 18.48
N LYS A 322 2.92 8.42 18.10
CA LYS A 322 2.84 7.29 19.05
C LYS A 322 4.01 7.29 20.04
N ALA A 323 5.23 7.54 19.56
CA ALA A 323 6.43 7.58 20.38
C ALA A 323 6.37 8.76 21.37
N GLU A 324 5.97 9.93 20.88
CA GLU A 324 5.92 11.15 21.67
C GLU A 324 4.84 11.11 22.75
N LEU A 325 3.62 10.65 22.42
CA LEU A 325 2.57 10.40 23.42
C LEU A 325 3.04 9.42 24.49
N GLY A 326 3.81 8.40 24.10
CA GLY A 326 4.45 7.46 25.02
C GLY A 326 5.42 8.15 25.98
N ARG A 327 6.36 8.93 25.43
CA ARG A 327 7.38 9.68 26.18
C ARG A 327 6.75 10.68 27.15
N LEU A 328 5.81 11.50 26.69
CA LEU A 328 5.14 12.54 27.47
C LEU A 328 4.30 11.93 28.59
N SER A 329 3.49 10.92 28.29
CA SER A 329 2.67 10.22 29.29
C SER A 329 3.52 9.59 30.40
N SER A 330 4.65 8.95 30.06
CA SER A 330 5.57 8.38 31.04
C SER A 330 6.32 9.44 31.85
N SER A 331 6.71 10.55 31.22
CA SER A 331 7.43 11.64 31.89
C SER A 331 6.54 12.32 32.94
N LEU A 332 5.27 12.59 32.60
CA LEU A 332 4.31 13.16 33.54
C LEU A 332 3.94 12.19 34.66
N ALA A 333 3.76 10.90 34.35
CA ALA A 333 3.50 9.88 35.39
C ALA A 333 4.64 9.83 36.41
N SER A 334 5.90 9.85 35.96
CA SER A 334 7.07 9.89 36.85
C SER A 334 7.15 11.19 37.66
N ALA A 335 6.81 12.34 37.07
CA ALA A 335 6.81 13.62 37.79
C ALA A 335 5.75 13.68 38.90
N LEU A 336 4.57 13.09 38.67
CA LEU A 336 3.51 12.94 39.68
C LEU A 336 3.93 12.04 40.85
N GLU A 337 4.72 10.98 40.60
CA GLU A 337 5.24 10.10 41.65
C GLU A 337 6.32 10.75 42.52
N ASN A 338 7.04 11.75 41.99
CA ASN A 338 8.23 12.35 42.64
C ASN A 338 8.01 13.80 43.12
N ASP A 339 6.77 14.29 43.16
CA ASP A 339 6.39 15.65 43.58
C ASP A 339 7.15 16.79 42.83
N ARG A 340 7.64 16.54 41.60
CA ARG A 340 8.35 17.53 40.75
C ARG A 340 7.47 18.13 39.66
N VAL A 341 6.23 18.36 40.02
CA VAL A 341 5.09 18.40 39.10
C VAL A 341 5.11 19.65 38.21
N GLN A 342 5.32 20.83 38.79
CA GLN A 342 5.26 22.10 38.05
C GLN A 342 6.46 22.32 37.10
N ALA A 343 7.68 22.06 37.57
CA ALA A 343 8.88 22.25 36.76
C ALA A 343 8.94 21.30 35.56
N MET A 344 8.45 20.06 35.73
CA MET A 344 8.32 19.13 34.61
C MET A 344 7.26 19.63 33.62
N PHE A 345 6.11 20.06 34.11
CA PHE A 345 5.04 20.56 33.24
C PHE A 345 5.49 21.72 32.37
N ASP A 346 6.16 22.71 32.96
CA ASP A 346 6.68 23.86 32.22
C ASP A 346 7.70 23.44 31.15
N ALA A 347 8.44 22.35 31.37
CA ALA A 347 9.39 21.82 30.41
C ALA A 347 8.74 21.03 29.25
N VAL A 348 7.55 20.46 29.45
CA VAL A 348 6.91 19.58 28.44
C VAL A 348 5.63 20.15 27.83
N LYS A 349 5.10 21.27 28.34
CA LYS A 349 3.83 21.85 27.85
C LYS A 349 3.87 22.20 26.35
N GLU A 350 5.02 22.66 25.85
CA GLU A 350 5.20 22.98 24.44
C GLU A 350 5.24 21.71 23.59
N ASP A 351 5.90 20.66 24.07
CA ASP A 351 5.90 19.34 23.44
C ASP A 351 4.47 18.74 23.39
N ILE A 352 3.68 18.91 24.46
CA ILE A 352 2.26 18.48 24.50
C ILE A 352 1.44 19.25 23.46
N ALA A 353 1.62 20.56 23.38
CA ALA A 353 0.93 21.38 22.37
C ALA A 353 1.32 20.96 20.94
N ALA A 354 2.61 20.67 20.72
CA ALA A 354 3.14 20.22 19.43
C ALA A 354 2.63 18.84 19.03
N VAL A 355 2.50 17.88 19.96
CA VAL A 355 1.91 16.57 19.62
C VAL A 355 0.41 16.69 19.31
N TYR A 356 -0.34 17.55 20.01
CA TYR A 356 -1.74 17.81 19.68
C TYR A 356 -1.89 18.40 18.28
N GLN A 357 -1.02 19.36 17.92
CA GLN A 357 -1.00 19.95 16.59
C GLN A 357 -0.76 18.88 15.51
N ARG A 358 0.25 18.03 15.68
CA ARG A 358 0.54 16.94 14.73
C ARG A 358 -0.62 15.95 14.58
N MET A 359 -1.37 15.68 15.65
CA MET A 359 -2.56 14.83 15.59
C MET A 359 -3.70 15.48 14.78
N GLU A 360 -3.89 16.80 14.89
CA GLU A 360 -4.87 17.54 14.09
C GLU A 360 -4.49 17.57 12.61
N GLU A 361 -3.20 17.76 12.31
CA GLU A 361 -2.68 17.65 10.95
C GLU A 361 -2.87 16.24 10.38
N MET A 362 -2.75 15.19 11.21
CA MET A 362 -3.02 13.83 10.77
C MET A 362 -4.50 13.59 10.45
N ILE A 363 -5.41 14.13 11.27
CA ILE A 363 -6.85 14.11 10.95
C ILE A 363 -7.09 14.74 9.58
N TYR A 364 -6.52 15.91 9.32
CA TYR A 364 -6.64 16.55 8.01
C TYR A 364 -6.15 15.67 6.86
N LYS A 365 -4.95 15.10 6.99
CA LYS A 365 -4.36 14.21 5.97
C LYS A 365 -5.23 12.99 5.71
N GLU A 366 -5.83 12.42 6.75
CA GLU A 366 -6.77 11.31 6.61
C GLU A 366 -8.04 11.74 5.87
N GLU A 367 -8.68 12.81 6.33
CA GLU A 367 -9.96 13.33 5.83
C GLU A 367 -9.90 13.81 4.38
N LYS A 368 -8.81 14.48 4.01
CA LYS A 368 -8.70 15.23 2.76
C LYS A 368 -7.80 14.56 1.72
N ILE A 369 -6.96 13.60 2.12
CA ILE A 369 -6.01 12.95 1.22
C ILE A 369 -6.26 11.44 1.22
N LEU A 370 -6.03 10.77 2.34
CA LEU A 370 -6.04 9.30 2.40
C LEU A 370 -7.41 8.69 2.07
N LEU A 371 -8.47 9.17 2.73
CA LEU A 371 -9.82 8.62 2.55
C LEU A 371 -10.39 8.93 1.15
N PRO A 372 -10.24 10.15 0.58
CA PRO A 372 -10.62 10.40 -0.81
C PRO A 372 -9.86 9.53 -1.81
N MET A 373 -8.53 9.38 -1.67
CA MET A 373 -7.76 8.48 -2.53
C MET A 373 -8.25 7.03 -2.41
N ALA A 374 -8.51 6.55 -1.18
CA ALA A 374 -9.07 5.22 -0.99
C ALA A 374 -10.44 5.06 -1.67
N MET A 375 -11.31 6.08 -1.57
CA MET A 375 -12.63 6.07 -2.23
C MET A 375 -12.54 6.03 -3.75
N GLU A 376 -11.53 6.66 -4.33
CA GLU A 376 -11.31 6.66 -5.78
C GLU A 376 -10.82 5.30 -6.31
N HIS A 377 -10.00 4.59 -5.52
CA HIS A 377 -9.29 3.41 -6.01
C HIS A 377 -9.86 2.07 -5.54
N PHE A 378 -10.48 2.01 -4.36
CA PHE A 378 -10.84 0.73 -3.75
C PHE A 378 -12.01 0.07 -4.43
N THR A 379 -11.92 -1.25 -4.60
CA THR A 379 -13.10 -2.04 -5.00
C THR A 379 -14.06 -2.24 -3.83
N ARG A 380 -15.27 -2.68 -4.14
CA ARG A 380 -16.29 -3.04 -3.14
C ARG A 380 -15.79 -4.16 -2.21
N GLU A 381 -15.07 -5.14 -2.74
CA GLU A 381 -14.48 -6.24 -1.98
C GLU A 381 -13.39 -5.75 -1.03
N GLU A 382 -12.58 -4.76 -1.45
CA GLU A 382 -11.58 -4.13 -0.59
C GLU A 382 -12.26 -3.38 0.56
N TRP A 383 -13.30 -2.57 0.27
CA TRP A 383 -14.09 -1.92 1.32
C TRP A 383 -14.75 -2.91 2.28
N LEU A 384 -15.22 -4.06 1.78
CA LEU A 384 -15.75 -5.13 2.61
C LEU A 384 -14.69 -5.72 3.56
N LEU A 385 -13.44 -5.86 3.10
CA LEU A 385 -12.33 -6.29 3.95
C LEU A 385 -12.01 -5.25 5.03
N VAL A 386 -11.96 -3.96 4.67
CA VAL A 386 -11.77 -2.88 5.66
C VAL A 386 -12.89 -2.93 6.69
N TYR A 387 -14.15 -3.05 6.25
CA TYR A 387 -15.30 -3.13 7.13
C TYR A 387 -15.21 -4.29 8.13
N GLU A 388 -14.80 -5.48 7.66
CA GLU A 388 -14.59 -6.64 8.52
C GLU A 388 -13.45 -6.43 9.53
N ASP A 389 -12.35 -5.82 9.10
CA ASP A 389 -11.19 -5.50 9.94
C ASP A 389 -11.55 -4.51 11.05
N LEU A 390 -12.45 -3.56 10.79
CA LEU A 390 -12.91 -2.61 11.82
C LEU A 390 -13.45 -3.35 13.05
N PHE A 391 -14.23 -4.43 12.87
CA PHE A 391 -14.77 -5.21 13.99
C PHE A 391 -13.73 -6.03 14.74
N GLU A 392 -12.71 -6.52 14.03
CA GLU A 392 -11.58 -7.20 14.66
C GLU A 392 -10.76 -6.23 15.53
N MET A 393 -10.60 -4.99 15.06
CA MET A 393 -9.77 -3.98 15.73
C MET A 393 -10.54 -3.17 16.80
N GLY A 394 -11.87 -3.10 16.70
CA GLY A 394 -12.77 -2.43 17.65
C GLY A 394 -12.75 -0.90 17.58
N PRO A 395 -13.74 -0.20 18.16
CA PRO A 395 -13.81 1.27 18.16
C PRO A 395 -12.79 1.90 19.14
N VAL A 396 -12.43 3.17 18.92
CA VAL A 396 -11.45 3.92 19.72
C VAL A 396 -12.10 5.09 20.45
N PHE A 397 -12.49 6.15 19.74
CA PHE A 397 -13.03 7.37 20.31
C PHE A 397 -14.56 7.48 20.14
N ILE A 398 -15.18 6.48 19.53
CA ILE A 398 -16.64 6.29 19.46
C ILE A 398 -17.08 5.06 20.26
N ASP A 399 -18.38 4.97 20.55
CA ASP A 399 -18.92 3.91 21.41
C ASP A 399 -19.07 2.56 20.69
N SER A 400 -19.35 2.59 19.39
CA SER A 400 -19.55 1.38 18.58
C SER A 400 -19.23 1.64 17.11
N ILE A 401 -18.89 0.57 16.40
CA ILE A 401 -18.70 0.60 14.95
C ILE A 401 -20.09 0.69 14.30
N PRO A 402 -20.35 1.67 13.42
CA PRO A 402 -21.63 1.80 12.75
C PRO A 402 -21.84 0.64 11.76
N HIS A 403 -23.11 0.26 11.59
CA HIS A 403 -23.48 -0.83 10.68
C HIS A 403 -23.61 -0.34 9.25
N TRP A 404 -22.87 -0.97 8.33
CA TRP A 404 -22.99 -0.79 6.90
C TRP A 404 -23.89 -1.90 6.37
N GLU A 405 -25.15 -1.59 6.06
CA GLU A 405 -26.18 -2.58 5.70
C GLU A 405 -25.73 -3.53 4.57
N GLU A 406 -25.09 -2.97 3.54
CA GLU A 406 -24.55 -3.76 2.44
C GLU A 406 -23.36 -4.63 2.87
N GLY A 407 -22.47 -4.10 3.69
CA GLY A 407 -21.33 -4.83 4.25
C GLY A 407 -21.78 -6.00 5.10
N ASP A 408 -22.75 -5.79 6.00
CA ASP A 408 -23.33 -6.83 6.86
C ASP A 408 -23.91 -7.98 6.04
N ARG A 409 -24.69 -7.67 4.99
CA ARG A 409 -25.26 -8.69 4.10
C ARG A 409 -24.17 -9.51 3.40
N LEU A 410 -23.19 -8.84 2.80
CA LEU A 410 -22.10 -9.50 2.07
C LEU A 410 -21.21 -10.35 2.99
N LEU A 411 -20.93 -9.88 4.21
CA LEU A 411 -20.17 -10.65 5.19
C LEU A 411 -20.90 -11.91 5.62
N GLU A 412 -22.22 -11.86 5.81
CA GLU A 412 -22.98 -13.07 6.15
C GLU A 412 -23.03 -14.06 4.98
N GLU A 413 -23.19 -13.59 3.74
CA GLU A 413 -23.10 -14.44 2.54
C GLU A 413 -21.73 -15.14 2.45
N LYS A 414 -20.65 -14.39 2.65
CA LYS A 414 -19.27 -14.92 2.67
C LYS A 414 -19.07 -15.95 3.79
N ARG A 415 -19.58 -15.67 4.99
CA ARG A 415 -19.51 -16.59 6.15
C ARG A 415 -20.33 -17.85 5.92
N ALA A 416 -21.52 -17.74 5.33
CA ALA A 416 -22.35 -18.89 4.98
C ALA A 416 -21.66 -19.79 3.95
N ALA A 417 -21.03 -19.21 2.92
CA ALA A 417 -20.26 -19.96 1.93
C ALA A 417 -19.05 -20.68 2.56
N ALA A 418 -18.31 -20.00 3.46
CA ALA A 418 -17.19 -20.60 4.17
C ALA A 418 -17.63 -21.77 5.08
N ARG A 419 -18.72 -21.61 5.84
CA ARG A 419 -19.31 -22.69 6.66
C ARG A 419 -19.68 -23.91 5.81
N ALA A 420 -20.35 -23.69 4.67
CA ALA A 420 -20.72 -24.77 3.76
C ALA A 420 -19.49 -25.54 3.21
N SER A 421 -18.37 -24.85 2.97
CA SER A 421 -17.12 -25.49 2.55
C SER A 421 -16.46 -26.31 3.67
N ILE A 422 -16.49 -25.80 4.91
CA ILE A 422 -15.92 -26.47 6.09
C ILE A 422 -16.72 -27.73 6.45
N ASP A 423 -18.04 -27.68 6.27
CA ASP A 423 -18.97 -28.78 6.51
C ASP A 423 -18.97 -29.84 5.40
N SER A 424 -18.06 -29.74 4.42
CA SER A 424 -17.90 -30.76 3.39
C SER A 424 -17.53 -32.12 4.01
N GLU A 425 -18.04 -33.21 3.42
CA GLU A 425 -17.86 -34.59 3.94
C GLU A 425 -16.40 -35.13 3.83
N GLY A 426 -15.44 -34.27 3.48
CA GLY A 426 -14.04 -34.64 3.30
C GLY A 426 -13.34 -35.02 4.61
N MET A 427 -12.57 -36.12 4.58
CA MET A 427 -11.69 -36.54 5.67
C MET A 427 -10.23 -36.24 5.30
N ILE A 428 -9.53 -35.54 6.18
CA ILE A 428 -8.08 -35.34 6.10
C ILE A 428 -7.40 -36.56 6.74
N MET A 429 -6.51 -37.19 6.00
CA MET A 429 -5.75 -38.36 6.43
C MET A 429 -4.35 -37.93 6.86
N PHE A 430 -4.03 -38.15 8.14
CA PHE A 430 -2.71 -37.96 8.73
C PHE A 430 -2.05 -39.32 8.98
N GLU A 431 -0.75 -39.36 9.24
CA GLU A 431 -0.09 -40.62 9.65
C GLU A 431 -0.61 -41.11 11.01
N GLN A 432 -0.94 -40.18 11.90
CA GLN A 432 -1.35 -40.45 13.27
C GLN A 432 -2.87 -40.65 13.41
N GLY A 433 -3.65 -40.49 12.33
CA GLY A 433 -5.10 -40.61 12.38
C GLY A 433 -5.82 -39.88 11.26
N LYS A 434 -7.10 -39.58 11.46
CA LYS A 434 -7.92 -38.83 10.49
C LYS A 434 -8.87 -37.89 11.22
N MET A 435 -9.22 -36.78 10.58
CA MET A 435 -10.23 -35.84 11.06
C MET A 435 -10.88 -35.10 9.89
N SER A 436 -12.08 -34.56 10.08
CA SER A 436 -12.72 -33.69 9.10
C SER A 436 -12.19 -32.26 9.15
N LEU A 437 -12.49 -31.45 8.13
CA LEU A 437 -12.19 -30.01 8.12
C LEU A 437 -12.87 -29.28 9.29
N ALA A 438 -14.15 -29.59 9.56
CA ALA A 438 -14.87 -29.02 10.70
C ALA A 438 -14.20 -29.33 12.05
N GLN A 439 -13.65 -30.54 12.23
CA GLN A 439 -12.90 -30.89 13.44
C GLN A 439 -11.60 -30.11 13.54
N LEU A 440 -10.86 -29.96 12.43
CA LEU A 440 -9.62 -29.18 12.41
C LEU A 440 -9.86 -27.69 12.71
N GLN A 441 -10.91 -27.10 12.11
CA GLN A 441 -11.32 -25.73 12.40
C GLN A 441 -11.68 -25.55 13.88
N ALA A 442 -12.52 -26.44 14.43
CA ALA A 442 -12.91 -26.40 15.83
C ALA A 442 -11.70 -26.57 16.78
N MET A 443 -10.69 -27.34 16.40
CA MET A 443 -9.44 -27.42 17.16
C MET A 443 -8.72 -26.08 17.20
N PHE A 444 -8.55 -25.41 16.05
CA PHE A 444 -7.94 -24.07 16.02
C PHE A 444 -8.70 -23.04 16.85
N ASP A 445 -10.03 -23.16 16.93
CA ASP A 445 -10.89 -22.26 17.71
C ASP A 445 -10.75 -22.44 19.23
N LEU A 446 -10.14 -23.54 19.70
CA LEU A 446 -9.94 -23.83 21.12
C LEU A 446 -8.53 -23.52 21.62
N LEU A 447 -7.56 -23.34 20.72
CA LEU A 447 -6.17 -23.16 21.09
C LEU A 447 -5.95 -21.74 21.67
N PRO A 448 -5.43 -21.58 22.90
CA PRO A 448 -5.21 -20.28 23.53
C PRO A 448 -3.89 -19.64 23.04
N ILE A 449 -3.66 -19.69 21.73
CA ILE A 449 -2.50 -19.15 21.04
C ILE A 449 -2.98 -18.53 19.73
N ASP A 450 -2.33 -17.46 19.30
CA ASP A 450 -2.51 -16.96 17.94
C ASP A 450 -1.54 -17.71 17.04
N ILE A 451 -2.04 -18.17 15.91
CA ILE A 451 -1.30 -18.96 14.91
C ILE A 451 -1.36 -18.18 13.61
N THR A 452 -0.24 -18.04 12.90
CA THR A 452 -0.21 -17.50 11.55
C THR A 452 0.68 -18.36 10.68
N PHE A 453 0.21 -18.74 9.49
CA PHE A 453 0.94 -19.55 8.53
C PHE A 453 1.23 -18.73 7.28
N ILE A 454 2.51 -18.63 6.95
CA ILE A 454 3.06 -17.96 5.78
C ILE A 454 3.61 -19.06 4.87
N ASP A 455 3.27 -19.09 3.60
CA ASP A 455 3.73 -20.15 2.69
C ASP A 455 5.19 -19.95 2.20
N ALA A 456 5.64 -20.86 1.35
CA ALA A 456 6.98 -20.81 0.76
C ALA A 456 7.22 -19.58 -0.15
N ASP A 457 6.14 -18.97 -0.64
CA ASP A 457 6.17 -17.75 -1.44
C ASP A 457 6.05 -16.50 -0.55
N ASP A 458 6.21 -16.63 0.77
CA ASP A 458 6.16 -15.54 1.75
C ASP A 458 4.78 -14.86 1.84
N VAL A 459 3.73 -15.54 1.38
CA VAL A 459 2.36 -15.04 1.42
C VAL A 459 1.68 -15.52 2.70
N ASN A 460 1.04 -14.62 3.43
CA ASN A 460 0.25 -14.96 4.60
C ASN A 460 -1.04 -15.69 4.16
N GLN A 461 -1.15 -16.97 4.46
CA GLN A 461 -2.23 -17.84 3.97
C GLN A 461 -3.33 -18.07 5.00
N PHE A 462 -3.00 -18.07 6.28
CA PHE A 462 -3.92 -18.47 7.33
C PHE A 462 -3.55 -17.84 8.67
N PHE A 463 -4.57 -17.53 9.48
CA PHE A 463 -4.38 -17.30 10.90
C PHE A 463 -5.54 -17.84 11.74
N SER A 464 -5.25 -18.14 13.00
CA SER A 464 -6.22 -18.28 14.09
C SER A 464 -5.85 -17.28 15.17
N ASN A 465 -6.80 -16.46 15.65
CA ASN A 465 -6.53 -15.35 16.60
C ASN A 465 -7.27 -15.52 17.95
N GLN A 466 -7.36 -16.75 18.45
CA GLN A 466 -8.11 -17.05 19.68
C GLN A 466 -7.39 -16.61 20.96
N GLY A 467 -6.06 -16.49 20.92
CA GLY A 467 -5.26 -15.92 22.00
C GLY A 467 -5.47 -14.41 22.16
N LYS A 468 -5.92 -13.72 21.10
CA LYS A 468 -6.21 -12.27 21.06
C LYS A 468 -5.06 -11.44 21.63
N VAL A 469 -3.84 -11.82 21.28
CA VAL A 469 -2.64 -11.11 21.73
C VAL A 469 -2.43 -9.87 20.89
N PHE A 470 -2.55 -10.02 19.57
CA PHE A 470 -2.47 -8.96 18.59
C PHE A 470 -3.71 -8.98 17.69
N ALA A 471 -4.05 -7.85 17.08
CA ALA A 471 -5.04 -7.84 16.02
C ALA A 471 -4.52 -8.65 14.83
N ARG A 472 -5.43 -9.34 14.15
CA ARG A 472 -5.14 -10.07 12.91
C ARG A 472 -6.20 -9.68 11.88
N PRO A 473 -6.06 -8.51 11.24
CA PRO A 473 -6.99 -8.10 10.21
C PRO A 473 -6.98 -9.12 9.06
N ARG A 474 -8.16 -9.41 8.51
CA ARG A 474 -8.31 -10.32 7.37
C ARG A 474 -7.72 -9.76 6.10
N SER A 475 -7.59 -8.44 5.99
CA SER A 475 -6.83 -7.85 4.89
C SER A 475 -5.41 -8.41 4.81
N ALA A 476 -4.80 -8.87 5.92
CA ALA A 476 -3.45 -9.44 5.94
C ALA A 476 -3.29 -10.75 5.16
N LEU A 477 -4.39 -11.46 4.89
CA LEU A 477 -4.36 -12.70 4.11
C LEU A 477 -4.13 -12.44 2.62
N GLY A 478 -3.39 -13.32 1.97
CA GLY A 478 -3.08 -13.25 0.53
C GLY A 478 -2.04 -12.18 0.16
N ARG A 479 -1.40 -11.54 1.14
CA ARG A 479 -0.33 -10.53 0.94
C ARG A 479 1.03 -11.09 1.34
N LYS A 480 2.11 -10.50 0.80
CA LYS A 480 3.46 -10.80 1.29
C LYS A 480 3.54 -10.39 2.76
N VAL A 481 4.13 -11.23 3.59
CA VAL A 481 4.27 -10.98 5.03
C VAL A 481 5.02 -9.67 5.33
N TYR A 482 5.95 -9.29 4.45
CA TYR A 482 6.72 -8.05 4.58
C TYR A 482 5.84 -6.80 4.52
N ASP A 483 4.79 -6.83 3.70
CA ASP A 483 3.86 -5.69 3.52
C ASP A 483 2.97 -5.48 4.74
N CYS A 484 2.88 -6.48 5.62
CA CYS A 484 2.17 -6.39 6.90
C CYS A 484 3.04 -5.75 8.00
N HIS A 485 4.26 -5.32 7.68
CA HIS A 485 5.20 -4.72 8.62
C HIS A 485 5.65 -3.33 8.17
N PRO A 486 5.94 -2.42 9.12
CA PRO A 486 6.53 -1.11 8.81
C PRO A 486 7.82 -1.28 7.99
N VAL A 487 8.08 -0.34 7.06
CA VAL A 487 9.24 -0.36 6.15
C VAL A 487 10.56 -0.65 6.89
N ARG A 488 10.75 -0.08 8.08
CA ARG A 488 11.95 -0.27 8.91
C ARG A 488 12.19 -1.73 9.34
N ILE A 489 11.13 -2.52 9.50
CA ILE A 489 11.18 -3.89 10.02
C ILE A 489 11.23 -4.92 8.89
N ARG A 490 10.82 -4.55 7.67
CA ARG A 490 10.81 -5.45 6.50
C ARG A 490 12.14 -6.20 6.31
N PRO A 491 13.34 -5.57 6.34
CA PRO A 491 14.60 -6.28 6.16
C PRO A 491 14.86 -7.36 7.21
N VAL A 492 14.38 -7.16 8.45
CA VAL A 492 14.55 -8.13 9.55
C VAL A 492 13.68 -9.37 9.30
N VAL A 493 12.45 -9.17 8.80
CA VAL A 493 11.52 -10.26 8.47
C VAL A 493 12.03 -11.03 7.25
N GLU A 494 12.47 -10.31 6.21
CA GLU A 494 13.09 -10.89 5.01
C GLU A 494 14.30 -11.75 5.37
N GLN A 495 15.21 -11.23 6.19
CA GLN A 495 16.38 -11.98 6.64
C GLN A 495 15.96 -13.26 7.39
N LEU A 496 15.03 -13.16 8.34
CA LEU A 496 14.58 -14.32 9.11
C LEU A 496 14.00 -15.42 8.21
N ILE A 497 13.19 -15.04 7.22
CA ILE A 497 12.60 -16.01 6.30
C ILE A 497 13.64 -16.58 5.34
N SER A 498 14.62 -15.79 4.90
CA SER A 498 15.75 -16.31 4.10
C SER A 498 16.54 -17.37 4.88
N GLU A 499 16.84 -17.11 6.15
CA GLU A 499 17.52 -18.07 7.03
C GLU A 499 16.73 -19.39 7.19
N PHE A 500 15.40 -19.30 7.25
CA PHE A 500 14.53 -20.49 7.24
C PHE A 500 14.53 -21.21 5.89
N LYS A 501 14.45 -20.49 4.77
CA LYS A 501 14.49 -21.08 3.42
C LYS A 501 15.80 -21.82 3.16
N GLU A 502 16.92 -21.23 3.57
CA GLU A 502 18.27 -21.78 3.40
C GLU A 502 18.58 -22.93 4.37
N GLY A 503 17.82 -23.06 5.46
CA GLY A 503 18.07 -24.06 6.49
C GLY A 503 19.20 -23.72 7.46
N SER A 504 19.66 -22.46 7.47
CA SER A 504 20.61 -21.97 8.48
C SER A 504 19.95 -21.73 9.85
N ARG A 505 18.61 -21.68 9.89
CA ARG A 505 17.80 -21.61 11.10
C ARG A 505 16.49 -22.39 10.93
N ASP A 506 16.00 -23.03 12.00
CA ASP A 506 14.68 -23.71 12.01
C ASP A 506 13.69 -23.09 12.99
N SER A 507 14.16 -22.28 13.95
CA SER A 507 13.29 -21.56 14.87
C SER A 507 13.91 -20.25 15.32
N TYR A 508 13.05 -19.29 15.63
CA TYR A 508 13.41 -18.03 16.28
C TYR A 508 12.36 -17.70 17.32
N GLU A 509 12.78 -17.31 18.52
CA GLU A 509 11.87 -16.91 19.57
C GLU A 509 12.19 -15.52 20.11
N ARG A 510 11.15 -14.79 20.49
CA ARG A 510 11.24 -13.49 21.10
C ARG A 510 10.25 -13.37 22.24
N TRP A 511 10.73 -12.83 23.36
CA TRP A 511 9.89 -12.45 24.48
C TRP A 511 9.64 -10.95 24.46
N ILE A 512 8.38 -10.55 24.63
CA ILE A 512 8.00 -9.17 24.87
C ILE A 512 7.83 -9.01 26.39
N PRO A 513 8.80 -8.37 27.08
CA PRO A 513 8.76 -8.22 28.51
C PRO A 513 7.68 -7.20 28.88
N ASN A 514 6.58 -7.69 29.44
CA ASN A 514 5.54 -6.86 30.05
C ASN A 514 5.20 -7.46 31.43
N PRO A 515 5.30 -6.67 32.51
CA PRO A 515 5.03 -7.15 33.87
C PRO A 515 3.62 -7.74 34.04
N LEU A 516 2.63 -7.19 33.34
CA LEU A 516 1.22 -7.57 33.42
C LEU A 516 0.85 -8.63 32.36
N LYS A 517 1.30 -8.44 31.11
CA LYS A 517 0.97 -9.30 29.96
C LYS A 517 2.20 -9.82 29.22
N PRO A 518 3.02 -10.71 29.80
CA PRO A 518 4.20 -11.24 29.12
C PRO A 518 3.78 -12.05 27.89
N VAL A 519 4.37 -11.75 26.74
CA VAL A 519 4.05 -12.41 25.47
C VAL A 519 5.29 -13.12 24.95
N LYS A 520 5.10 -14.36 24.45
CA LYS A 520 6.10 -15.08 23.67
C LYS A 520 5.65 -15.10 22.21
N ILE A 521 6.58 -14.79 21.32
CA ILE A 521 6.42 -14.97 19.88
C ILE A 521 7.44 -16.01 19.45
N GLN A 522 7.01 -17.01 18.67
CA GLN A 522 7.85 -18.07 18.16
C GLN A 522 7.60 -18.24 16.67
N TYR A 523 8.67 -18.24 15.89
CA TYR A 523 8.66 -18.50 14.46
C TYR A 523 9.34 -19.83 14.20
N LEU A 524 8.71 -20.69 13.40
CA LEU A 524 9.18 -22.04 13.10
C LEU A 524 9.20 -22.24 11.58
N ALA A 525 10.29 -22.80 11.06
CA ALA A 525 10.35 -23.24 9.67
C ALA A 525 9.50 -24.51 9.52
N VAL A 526 8.50 -24.46 8.65
CA VAL A 526 7.66 -25.61 8.30
C VAL A 526 8.30 -26.32 7.13
N ARG A 527 8.60 -27.61 7.28
CA ARG A 527 9.22 -28.43 6.25
C ARG A 527 8.45 -29.72 6.02
N ASP A 528 8.53 -30.26 4.82
CA ASP A 528 8.05 -31.61 4.55
C ASP A 528 9.06 -32.68 5.03
N ARG A 529 8.74 -33.95 4.76
CA ARG A 529 9.56 -35.10 5.17
C ARG A 529 10.93 -35.16 4.49
N GLU A 530 11.07 -34.50 3.34
CA GLU A 530 12.32 -34.43 2.59
C GLU A 530 13.16 -33.21 3.02
N GLY A 531 12.67 -32.43 3.99
CA GLY A 531 13.33 -31.21 4.49
C GLY A 531 13.06 -29.98 3.62
N LYS A 532 12.20 -30.08 2.60
CA LYS A 532 11.84 -28.95 1.75
C LYS A 532 11.03 -27.94 2.56
N PHE A 533 11.41 -26.68 2.48
CA PHE A 533 10.68 -25.58 3.10
C PHE A 533 9.28 -25.43 2.49
N LEU A 534 8.26 -25.46 3.34
CA LEU A 534 6.86 -25.28 2.99
C LEU A 534 6.32 -23.91 3.41
N GLY A 535 6.99 -23.24 4.36
CA GLY A 535 6.54 -21.96 4.89
C GLY A 535 7.05 -21.68 6.30
N THR A 536 6.54 -20.61 6.89
CA THR A 536 6.85 -20.18 8.26
C THR A 536 5.57 -20.22 9.10
N LEU A 537 5.67 -20.80 10.30
CA LEU A 537 4.62 -20.78 11.32
C LEU A 537 5.00 -19.77 12.40
N GLU A 538 4.17 -18.75 12.60
CA GLU A 538 4.22 -17.85 13.76
C GLU A 538 3.23 -18.32 14.83
N LEU A 539 3.70 -18.37 16.07
CA LEU A 539 2.91 -18.66 17.26
C LEU A 539 3.07 -17.51 18.25
N VAL A 540 1.95 -16.91 18.67
CA VAL A 540 1.93 -15.87 19.70
C VAL A 540 1.12 -16.33 20.89
N GLN A 541 1.68 -16.19 22.09
CA GLN A 541 1.02 -16.65 23.30
C GLN A 541 1.18 -15.66 24.46
N ASP A 542 0.06 -15.40 25.12
CA ASP A 542 0.01 -14.66 26.39
C ASP A 542 0.29 -15.59 27.58
N PHE A 543 1.34 -15.29 28.32
CA PHE A 543 1.78 -16.05 29.50
C PHE A 543 1.26 -15.49 30.82
N SER A 544 0.35 -14.51 30.82
CA SER A 544 -0.20 -13.89 32.04
C SER A 544 -0.79 -14.89 33.01
N LYS A 545 -1.60 -15.83 32.51
CA LYS A 545 -2.24 -16.86 33.32
C LYS A 545 -1.22 -17.82 33.90
N ILE A 546 -0.32 -18.34 33.05
CA ILE A 546 0.76 -19.25 33.43
C ILE A 546 1.67 -18.61 34.48
N LYS A 547 2.06 -17.35 34.29
CA LYS A 547 2.89 -16.60 35.26
C LYS A 547 2.21 -16.46 36.62
N LYS A 548 0.89 -16.25 36.66
CA LYS A 548 0.14 -16.21 37.92
C LYS A 548 0.13 -17.57 38.59
N GLU A 549 -0.14 -18.64 37.87
CA GLU A 549 -0.17 -20.01 38.41
C GLU A 549 1.22 -20.42 38.95
N LEU A 550 2.29 -20.19 38.20
CA LEU A 550 3.67 -20.51 38.62
C LEU A 550 4.13 -19.76 39.88
N ARG A 551 3.57 -18.57 40.16
CA ARG A 551 3.86 -17.85 41.42
C ARG A 551 3.31 -18.55 42.66
N HIS A 552 2.29 -19.40 42.52
CA HIS A 552 1.71 -20.16 43.64
C HIS A 552 2.53 -21.41 43.98
N PHE A 553 3.47 -21.80 43.14
CA PHE A 553 4.40 -22.91 43.36
C PHE A 553 5.72 -22.48 44.04
N ARG A 554 5.80 -21.23 44.53
CA ARG A 554 6.99 -20.70 45.23
C ARG A 554 6.88 -20.79 46.73
#